data_AF-A0A060QEK5-F1
#
_entry.id   AF-A0A060QEK5-F1
#
_cell.length_a   1.000
_cell.length_b   1.000
_cell.length_c   1.000
_cell.angle_alpha   90.00
_cell.angle_beta   90.00
_cell.angle_gamma   90.00
#
_symmetry.space_group_name_H-M   'P 1'
#
loop_
_entity.id
_entity.type
_entity.pdbx_description
1 polymer ?
#
loop_
_entity_poly.entity_id
_entity_poly.type
_entity_poly.pdbx_seq_one_letter_code
_entity_poly.pdbx_strand_id
1 'polypeptide(L)'
;MFDSNGPDMRVRGTAQQLFEKYLQLGRDATGTGDRILAEAYFQHAEHYFRILNAMTQAAQQSQMERQERHQQRARAQQDHDDRRQGDDSGAEGETEEVVEETAE
;
A
#
# COMPACT_ATOMS: atom_id res chain seq x y z
N MET A 1 10.09 11.25 10.92
CA MET A 1 10.24 11.87 12.27
C MET A 1 9.57 13.23 12.20
N PHE A 2 8.69 13.54 13.16
CA PHE A 2 7.91 14.77 13.18
C PHE A 2 8.49 15.75 14.20
N ASP A 3 8.35 17.05 13.92
CA ASP A 3 8.68 18.15 14.83
C ASP A 3 7.36 18.84 15.22
N SER A 4 7.01 18.75 16.49
CA SER A 4 5.81 19.38 17.04
C SER A 4 6.19 20.67 17.75
N ASN A 5 5.52 21.76 17.42
CA ASN A 5 5.65 23.03 18.13
C ASN A 5 4.45 23.15 19.08
N GLY A 6 4.55 22.50 20.23
CA GLY A 6 3.54 22.62 21.28
C GLY A 6 3.57 24.00 21.94
N PRO A 7 2.53 24.32 22.74
CA PRO A 7 2.40 25.62 23.41
C PRO A 7 3.60 25.99 24.27
N ASP A 8 4.24 25.02 24.93
CA ASP A 8 5.39 25.26 25.84
C ASP A 8 6.71 24.65 25.39
N MET A 9 6.69 23.69 24.44
CA MET A 9 7.90 22.94 24.10
C MET A 9 7.86 22.41 22.67
N ARG A 10 9.02 22.49 22.01
CA ARG A 10 9.28 21.74 20.78
C ARG A 10 9.55 20.29 21.11
N VAL A 11 8.75 19.40 20.55
CA VAL A 11 8.87 17.96 20.78
C VAL A 11 9.12 17.27 19.45
N ARG A 12 10.16 16.44 19.40
CA ARG A 12 10.51 15.68 18.20
C ARG A 12 10.35 14.19 18.47
N GLY A 13 9.73 13.46 17.55
CA GLY A 13 9.44 12.03 17.75
C GLY A 13 8.69 11.38 16.60
N THR A 14 8.25 10.15 16.81
CA THR A 14 7.25 9.50 15.95
C THR A 14 5.85 10.05 16.24
N ALA A 15 4.90 9.89 15.32
CA ALA A 15 3.52 10.36 15.55
C ALA A 15 2.90 9.72 16.81
N GLN A 16 3.22 8.45 17.08
CA GLN A 16 2.77 7.75 18.28
C GLN A 16 3.32 8.36 19.57
N GLN A 17 4.64 8.62 19.60
CA GLN A 17 5.28 9.24 20.76
C GLN A 17 4.72 10.64 21.04
N LEU A 18 4.46 11.42 19.98
CA LEU A 18 3.87 12.74 20.11
C LEU A 18 2.42 12.66 20.60
N PHE A 19 1.62 11.75 20.06
CA PHE A 19 0.26 11.48 20.53
C PHE A 19 0.22 11.16 22.03
N GLU A 20 1.01 10.18 22.48
CA GLU A 20 1.05 9.76 23.88
C GLU A 20 1.50 10.91 24.80
N LYS A 21 2.52 11.67 24.38
CA LYS A 21 3.00 12.82 25.16
C LYS A 21 1.94 13.91 25.31
N TYR A 22 1.28 14.31 24.22
CA TYR A 22 0.26 15.34 24.28
C TYR A 22 -0.99 14.90 25.03
N LEU A 23 -1.35 13.62 24.96
CA LEU A 23 -2.44 13.07 25.77
C LEU A 23 -2.14 13.15 27.27
N GLN A 24 -0.89 12.86 27.67
CA GLN A 24 -0.46 12.99 29.06
C GLN A 24 -0.48 14.46 29.52
N LEU A 25 0.11 15.36 28.74
CA LEU A 25 0.13 16.81 29.05
C LEU A 25 -1.29 17.39 29.16
N GLY A 26 -2.22 16.97 28.30
CA GLY A 26 -3.63 17.40 28.38
C GLY A 26 -4.33 16.93 29.67
N ARG A 27 -4.03 15.71 30.13
CA ARG A 27 -4.55 15.20 31.41
C ARG A 27 -3.98 15.96 32.60
N ASP A 28 -2.68 16.23 32.59
CA ASP A 28 -2.01 16.99 33.65
C ASP A 28 -2.58 18.42 33.72
N ALA A 29 -2.72 19.10 32.57
CA ALA A 29 -3.33 20.43 32.47
C ALA A 29 -4.79 20.44 32.97
N THR A 30 -5.57 19.41 32.63
CA THR A 30 -6.94 19.24 33.15
C THR A 30 -6.96 19.12 34.67
N GLY A 31 -6.03 18.35 35.25
CA GLY A 31 -5.90 18.20 36.70
C GLY A 31 -5.53 19.49 37.44
N THR A 32 -4.75 20.37 36.79
CA THR A 32 -4.42 21.71 37.32
C THR A 32 -5.53 22.75 37.15
N GLY A 33 -6.57 22.45 36.37
CA GLY A 33 -7.70 23.35 36.11
C GLY A 33 -7.46 24.34 34.95
N ASP A 34 -6.32 24.27 34.25
CA ASP A 34 -6.04 25.09 33.08
C ASP A 34 -6.71 24.49 31.82
N ARG A 35 -7.96 24.89 31.60
CA ARG A 35 -8.77 24.37 30.49
C ARG A 35 -8.27 24.82 29.11
N ILE A 36 -7.70 26.02 29.01
CA ILE A 36 -7.22 26.53 27.72
C ILE A 36 -5.98 25.74 27.30
N LEU A 37 -5.07 25.50 28.24
CA LEU A 37 -3.87 24.72 27.99
C LEU A 37 -4.20 23.25 27.72
N ALA A 38 -5.15 22.67 28.47
CA ALA A 38 -5.63 21.31 28.23
C ALA A 38 -6.18 21.14 26.81
N GLU A 39 -7.02 22.06 26.35
CA GLU A 39 -7.59 22.04 24.99
C GLU A 39 -6.48 22.14 23.93
N ALA A 40 -5.49 23.04 24.13
CA ALA A 40 -4.36 23.16 23.22
C ALA A 40 -3.56 21.85 23.10
N TYR A 41 -3.35 21.15 24.22
CA TYR A 41 -2.69 19.84 24.22
C TYR A 41 -3.55 18.75 23.57
N PHE A 42 -4.86 18.72 23.82
CA PHE A 42 -5.74 17.74 23.19
C PHE A 42 -5.85 17.94 21.69
N GLN A 43 -5.82 19.18 21.18
CA GLN A 43 -5.75 19.43 19.74
C GLN A 43 -4.48 18.86 19.10
N HIS A 44 -3.34 18.96 19.78
CA HIS A 44 -2.11 18.34 19.31
C HIS A 44 -2.20 16.82 19.33
N ALA A 45 -2.75 16.22 20.39
CA ALA A 45 -2.97 14.78 20.44
C ALA A 45 -3.90 14.32 19.30
N GLU A 46 -5.00 15.04 19.08
CA GLU A 46 -5.96 14.77 18.01
C GLU A 46 -5.30 14.82 16.62
N HIS A 47 -4.46 15.83 16.38
CA HIS A 47 -3.70 15.93 15.14
C HIS A 47 -2.81 14.71 14.88
N TYR A 48 -2.04 14.26 15.88
CA TYR A 48 -1.17 13.09 15.73
C TYR A 48 -1.97 11.78 15.63
N PHE A 49 -3.12 11.70 16.28
CA PHE A 49 -4.03 10.57 16.12
C PHE A 49 -4.57 10.46 14.68
N ARG A 50 -4.96 11.58 14.05
CA ARG A 50 -5.33 11.59 12.62
C ARG A 50 -4.20 11.10 11.73
N ILE A 51 -2.96 11.53 11.99
CA ILE A 51 -1.79 11.07 11.23
C ILE A 51 -1.60 9.56 11.38
N LEU A 52 -1.69 9.02 12.60
CA LEU A 52 -1.56 7.58 12.84
C LEU A 52 -2.60 6.77 12.06
N ASN A 53 -3.86 7.23 12.05
CA ASN A 53 -4.94 6.57 11.31
C ASN A 53 -4.68 6.63 9.80
N ALA A 54 -4.26 7.78 9.28
CA ALA A 54 -3.91 7.93 7.86
C ALA A 54 -2.74 7.02 7.46
N MET A 55 -1.72 6.89 8.31
CA MET A 55 -0.59 5.97 8.07
C MET A 55 -1.05 4.51 8.06
N THR A 56 -1.93 4.14 8.98
CA THR A 56 -2.50 2.79 9.07
C THR A 56 -3.33 2.45 7.84
N GLN A 57 -4.17 3.39 7.39
CA GLN A 57 -4.99 3.22 6.19
C GLN A 57 -4.13 3.12 4.92
N ALA A 58 -3.11 3.96 4.79
CA ALA A 58 -2.18 3.90 3.66
C ALA A 58 -1.40 2.57 3.62
N ALA A 59 -0.99 2.05 4.78
CA ALA A 59 -0.33 0.75 4.87
C ALA A 59 -1.26 -0.38 4.38
N GLN A 60 -2.53 -0.38 4.80
CA GLN A 60 -3.52 -1.36 4.36
C GLN A 60 -3.79 -1.28 2.85
N GLN A 61 -3.99 -0.08 2.29
CA GLN A 61 -4.17 0.11 0.85
C GLN A 61 -2.98 -0.42 0.05
N SER A 62 -1.76 -0.10 0.49
CA SER A 62 -0.54 -0.57 -0.17
C SER A 62 -0.37 -2.10 -0.14
N GLN A 63 -0.97 -2.77 0.85
CA GLN A 63 -0.96 -4.23 0.95
C GLN A 63 -1.97 -4.83 -0.03
N MET A 64 -3.16 -4.26 -0.12
CA MET A 64 -4.21 -4.67 -1.07
C MET A 64 -3.72 -4.52 -2.51
N GLU A 65 -3.18 -3.36 -2.89
CA GLU A 65 -2.64 -3.13 -4.25
C GLU A 65 -1.53 -4.13 -4.62
N ARG A 66 -0.69 -4.50 -3.65
CA ARG A 66 0.37 -5.51 -3.87
C ARG A 66 -0.22 -6.89 -4.14
N GLN A 67 -1.28 -7.27 -3.43
CA GLN A 67 -1.97 -8.53 -3.66
C GLN A 67 -2.68 -8.53 -5.01
N GLU A 68 -3.36 -7.45 -5.39
CA GLU A 68 -4.04 -7.33 -6.68
C GLU A 68 -3.05 -7.41 -7.85
N ARG A 69 -1.91 -6.71 -7.77
CA ARG A 69 -0.85 -6.81 -8.79
C ARG A 69 -0.28 -8.23 -8.89
N HIS A 70 -0.13 -8.93 -7.77
CA HIS A 70 0.34 -10.31 -7.77
C HIS A 70 -0.67 -11.25 -8.45
N GLN A 71 -1.96 -11.08 -8.16
CA GLN A 71 -3.04 -11.86 -8.77
C GLN A 71 -3.18 -11.59 -10.28
N GLN A 72 -3.10 -10.32 -10.72
CA GLN A 72 -3.11 -9.99 -12.14
C GLN A 72 -1.91 -10.61 -12.88
N ARG A 73 -0.71 -10.55 -12.28
CA ARG A 73 0.47 -11.16 -12.88
C ARG A 73 0.36 -12.68 -12.98
N ALA A 74 -0.18 -13.35 -11.96
CA ALA A 74 -0.43 -14.79 -11.99
C ALA A 74 -1.45 -15.19 -13.07
N ARG A 75 -2.54 -14.42 -13.23
CA ARG A 75 -3.54 -14.66 -14.30
C ARG A 75 -2.98 -14.44 -15.70
N ALA A 76 -2.20 -13.37 -15.90
CA ALA A 76 -1.55 -13.10 -17.18
C ALA A 76 -0.54 -14.20 -17.56
N GLN A 77 0.09 -14.82 -16.57
CA GLN A 77 1.04 -15.91 -16.78
C GLN A 77 0.33 -17.22 -17.16
N GLN A 78 -0.84 -17.50 -16.59
CA GLN A 78 -1.70 -18.61 -17.01
C GLN A 78 -2.24 -18.45 -18.43
N ASP A 79 -2.72 -17.26 -18.81
CA ASP A 79 -3.23 -17.01 -20.17
C ASP A 79 -2.14 -17.18 -21.25
N HIS A 80 -0.89 -16.85 -20.91
CA HIS A 80 0.24 -17.01 -21.84
C HIS A 80 0.69 -18.47 -22.01
N ASP A 81 0.51 -19.31 -20.98
CA ASP A 81 0.84 -20.74 -21.01
C ASP A 81 -0.20 -21.51 -21.85
N ASP A 82 -1.49 -21.19 -21.66
CA ASP A 82 -2.61 -21.80 -22.40
C ASP A 82 -2.53 -21.53 -23.91
N ARG A 83 -2.16 -20.31 -24.31
CA ARG A 83 -1.95 -19.95 -25.72
C ARG A 83 -0.74 -20.61 -26.38
N ARG A 84 0.32 -20.93 -25.62
CA ARG A 84 1.47 -21.67 -26.17
C ARG A 84 1.17 -23.15 -26.39
N GLN A 85 0.27 -23.73 -25.59
CA GLN A 85 -0.13 -25.12 -25.72
C GLN A 85 -1.13 -25.32 -26.89
N GLY A 86 -1.89 -24.29 -27.28
CA GLY A 86 -2.89 -24.36 -28.37
C GLY A 86 -2.35 -24.18 -29.80
N ASP A 87 -1.12 -23.70 -29.98
CA ASP A 87 -0.52 -23.42 -31.30
C ASP A 87 0.27 -24.61 -31.87
N ASP A 88 0.58 -25.62 -31.05
CA ASP A 88 1.39 -26.80 -31.42
C ASP A 88 0.54 -27.98 -31.96
N SER A 89 -0.79 -27.88 -31.94
CA SER A 89 -1.69 -28.99 -32.31
C SER A 89 -2.34 -28.87 -33.70
N GLY A 90 -1.87 -27.96 -34.55
CA GLY A 90 -2.56 -27.58 -35.80
C GLY A 90 -1.81 -27.80 -37.11
N ALA A 91 -0.65 -28.47 -37.12
CA ALA A 91 0.23 -28.50 -38.30
C ALA A 91 0.62 -29.91 -38.76
N GLU A 92 -0.33 -30.82 -38.98
CA GLU A 92 -0.04 -32.07 -39.69
C GLU A 92 -1.27 -32.67 -40.37
N GLY A 93 -1.54 -32.16 -41.58
CA GLY A 93 -2.45 -32.76 -42.54
C GLY A 93 -2.27 -32.08 -43.89
N GLU A 94 -2.34 -32.87 -44.97
CA GLU A 94 -2.42 -32.47 -46.40
C GLU A 94 -1.05 -32.33 -47.10
N THR A 95 -0.66 -33.03 -48.18
CA THR A 95 -1.25 -34.06 -49.06
C THR A 95 -0.16 -34.61 -50.01
N GLU A 96 -0.44 -35.76 -50.59
CA GLU A 96 0.31 -36.60 -51.55
C GLU A 96 0.88 -35.94 -52.84
N GLU A 97 2.02 -36.51 -53.27
CA GLU A 97 2.39 -37.02 -54.61
C GLU A 97 1.99 -36.25 -55.90
N VAL A 98 2.99 -35.80 -56.70
CA VAL A 98 3.05 -36.07 -58.15
C VAL A 98 4.53 -36.09 -58.62
N VAL A 99 4.91 -37.20 -59.24
CA VAL A 99 6.10 -37.47 -60.07
C VAL A 99 6.00 -36.74 -61.42
N GLU A 100 7.05 -36.07 -61.90
CA GLU A 100 7.40 -36.16 -63.33
C GLU A 100 8.85 -35.74 -63.64
N GLU A 101 9.51 -36.67 -64.31
CA GLU A 101 10.77 -36.63 -65.04
C GLU A 101 10.66 -35.73 -66.28
N THR A 102 11.64 -34.87 -66.56
CA THR A 102 12.03 -34.56 -67.94
C THR A 102 13.51 -34.19 -68.02
N ALA A 103 14.19 -34.89 -68.93
CA ALA A 103 15.60 -34.79 -69.26
C ALA A 103 15.92 -33.62 -70.21
N GLU A 104 17.19 -33.22 -70.15
CA GLU A 104 18.05 -32.51 -71.14
C GLU A 104 17.49 -31.30 -71.92
#